data_AF-A0A2J9KMY1-F1
#
_entry.id   AF-A0A2J9KMY1-F1
#
_cell.length_a   1.000
_cell.length_b   1.000
_cell.length_c   1.000
_cell.angle_alpha   90.00
_cell.angle_beta   90.00
_cell.angle_gamma   90.00
#
_symmetry.space_group_name_H-M   'P 1'
#
loop_
_entity.id
_entity.type
_entity.pdbx_description
1 polymer ?
#
loop_
_entity_poly.entity_id
_entity_poly.type
_entity_poly.pdbx_seq_one_letter_code
_entity_poly.pdbx_strand_id
1 'polypeptide(L)'
;MSADNLAAWRRELDRLWADIAAAKDALAAGEIPETDRWMEPKLGSLPAELRLEAEQIRVELDNINVLIQAQMEQNLADRDRLRMTVKRPRESKPVYLDTES
;
A
#
# COMPACT_ATOMS: atom_id res chain seq x y z
N MET A 1 35.38 10.74 -3.04
CA MET A 1 34.27 10.08 -2.31
C MET A 1 34.68 8.63 -2.06
N SER A 2 34.42 8.05 -0.88
CA SER A 2 34.81 6.65 -0.60
C SER A 2 33.98 5.69 -1.45
N ALA A 3 34.61 4.69 -2.06
CA ALA A 3 33.95 3.62 -2.80
C ALA A 3 32.88 2.89 -1.95
N ASP A 4 33.07 2.89 -0.63
CA ASP A 4 32.12 2.30 0.33
C ASP A 4 30.78 3.06 0.36
N ASN A 5 30.79 4.38 0.18
CA ASN A 5 29.56 5.19 0.16
C ASN A 5 28.74 4.90 -1.11
N LEU A 6 29.41 4.76 -2.26
CA LEU A 6 28.74 4.43 -3.52
C LEU A 6 28.11 3.04 -3.47
N ALA A 7 28.83 2.05 -2.95
CA ALA A 7 28.32 0.68 -2.82
C ALA A 7 27.14 0.59 -1.81
N ALA A 8 27.21 1.34 -0.71
CA ALA A 8 26.11 1.41 0.26
C ALA A 8 24.85 2.02 -0.36
N TRP A 9 24.99 3.15 -1.07
CA TRP A 9 23.87 3.77 -1.78
C TRP A 9 23.29 2.87 -2.86
N ARG A 10 24.11 2.18 -3.65
CA ARG A 10 23.60 1.23 -4.66
C ARG A 10 22.71 0.16 -4.02
N ARG A 11 23.17 -0.47 -2.94
CA ARG A 11 22.39 -1.52 -2.24
C ARG A 11 21.07 -0.99 -1.71
N GLU A 12 21.04 0.25 -1.24
CA GLU A 12 19.82 0.86 -0.74
C GLU A 12 18.85 1.17 -1.88
N LEU A 13 19.33 1.68 -3.02
CA LEU A 13 18.49 1.89 -4.21
C LEU A 13 17.95 0.57 -4.76
N ASP A 14 18.78 -0.49 -4.80
CA ASP A 14 18.35 -1.84 -5.20
C ASP A 14 17.25 -2.37 -4.27
N ARG A 15 17.39 -2.15 -2.96
CA ARG A 15 16.37 -2.51 -1.98
C ARG A 15 15.08 -1.74 -2.20
N LEU A 16 15.15 -0.43 -2.42
CA LEU A 16 13.97 0.41 -2.67
C LEU A 16 13.23 -0.04 -3.96
N TRP A 17 13.96 -0.42 -5.00
CA TRP A 17 13.36 -1.01 -6.20
C TRP A 17 12.62 -2.32 -5.93
N ALA A 18 13.19 -3.20 -5.11
CA ALA A 18 12.52 -4.43 -4.70
C ALA A 18 11.24 -4.16 -3.90
N ASP A 19 11.28 -3.18 -2.98
CA ASP A 19 10.12 -2.77 -2.18
C ASP A 19 9.03 -2.14 -3.08
N ILE A 20 9.39 -1.34 -4.07
CA ILE A 20 8.49 -0.77 -5.10
C ILE A 20 7.79 -1.90 -5.87
N ALA A 21 8.55 -2.91 -6.32
CA ALA A 21 7.99 -4.03 -7.08
C ALA A 21 6.98 -4.82 -6.24
N ALA A 22 7.35 -5.14 -5.00
CA ALA A 22 6.45 -5.82 -4.05
C ALA A 22 5.18 -5.01 -3.76
N ALA A 23 5.29 -3.69 -3.63
CA ALA A 23 4.13 -2.83 -3.41
C ALA A 23 3.20 -2.78 -4.62
N LYS A 24 3.73 -2.78 -5.85
CA LYS A 24 2.92 -2.88 -7.08
C LYS A 24 2.19 -4.21 -7.17
N ASP A 25 2.86 -5.32 -6.81
CA ASP A 25 2.23 -6.64 -6.80
C ASP A 25 1.11 -6.73 -5.76
N ALA A 26 1.31 -6.18 -4.56
CA ALA A 26 0.28 -6.11 -3.53
C ALA A 26 -0.93 -5.27 -3.97
N LEU A 27 -0.69 -4.09 -4.58
CA LEU A 27 -1.76 -3.26 -5.14
C LEU A 27 -2.53 -3.98 -6.25
N ALA A 28 -1.83 -4.75 -7.10
CA ALA A 28 -2.48 -5.56 -8.14
C ALA A 28 -3.36 -6.67 -7.55
N ALA A 29 -3.01 -7.19 -6.37
CA ALA A 29 -3.86 -8.12 -5.60
C ALA A 29 -5.00 -7.43 -4.84
N GLY A 30 -5.10 -6.10 -4.88
CA GLY A 30 -6.08 -5.30 -4.14
C GLY A 30 -5.75 -5.09 -2.67
N GLU A 31 -4.51 -5.40 -2.27
CA GLU A 31 -4.01 -5.21 -0.91
C GLU A 31 -3.34 -3.83 -0.76
N ILE A 32 -3.32 -3.32 0.47
CA ILE A 32 -2.60 -2.07 0.79
C ILE A 32 -1.20 -2.45 1.30
N PRO A 33 -0.12 -2.14 0.55
CA PRO A 33 1.24 -2.48 0.97
C PRO A 33 1.71 -1.66 2.18
N GLU A 34 2.63 -2.22 2.96
CA GLU A 34 3.29 -1.54 4.08
C GLU A 34 4.27 -0.48 3.58
N THR A 35 4.03 0.80 3.91
CA THR A 35 4.85 1.94 3.44
C THR A 35 5.95 2.37 4.42
N ASP A 36 5.94 1.85 5.65
CA ASP A 36 6.92 2.19 6.71
C ASP A 36 8.38 1.86 6.33
N ARG A 37 8.57 1.08 5.27
CA ARG A 37 9.90 0.63 4.79
C ARG A 37 10.62 1.67 3.94
N TRP A 38 9.93 2.71 3.47
CA TRP A 38 10.49 3.73 2.56
C TRP A 38 11.14 4.91 3.27
N MET A 39 11.56 4.74 4.52
CA MET A 39 12.24 5.79 5.30
C MET A 39 13.52 6.28 4.61
N GLU A 40 13.81 7.57 4.76
CA GLU A 40 15.02 8.18 4.22
C GLU A 40 16.27 7.47 4.79
N PRO A 41 17.16 6.95 3.93
CA PRO A 41 18.29 6.18 4.39
C PRO A 41 19.29 7.09 5.10
N LYS A 42 19.83 6.64 6.24
CA LYS A 42 20.87 7.33 7.01
C LYS A 42 22.26 7.17 6.37
N LEU A 43 22.30 7.19 5.05
CA LEU A 43 23.54 7.19 4.29
C LEU A 43 24.02 8.63 4.17
N GLY A 44 25.34 8.82 4.02
CA GLY A 44 25.90 10.15 3.79
C GLY A 44 25.39 10.76 2.47
N SER A 45 25.99 11.85 1.99
CA SER A 45 25.53 12.49 0.75
C SER A 45 25.41 11.52 -0.43
N LEU A 46 24.31 11.63 -1.17
CA LEU A 46 24.02 10.84 -2.37
C LEU A 46 25.11 11.09 -3.44
N PRO A 47 25.79 10.03 -3.92
CA PRO A 47 26.74 10.13 -5.02
C PRO A 47 26.10 10.68 -6.29
N ALA A 48 26.84 11.49 -7.05
CA ALA A 48 26.31 12.15 -8.25
C ALA A 48 25.89 11.14 -9.33
N GLU A 49 26.59 10.01 -9.37
CA GLU A 49 26.38 8.90 -10.30
C GLU A 49 25.01 8.23 -10.11
N LEU A 50 24.46 8.28 -8.90
CA LEU A 50 23.20 7.64 -8.54
C LEU A 50 22.01 8.61 -8.47
N ARG A 51 22.22 9.90 -8.76
CA ARG A 51 21.17 10.92 -8.67
C ARG A 51 19.99 10.64 -9.59
N LEU A 52 20.27 10.23 -10.84
CA LEU A 52 19.21 9.93 -11.80
C LEU A 52 18.35 8.75 -11.33
N GLU A 53 19.00 7.71 -10.81
CA GLU A 53 18.32 6.51 -10.31
C GLU A 53 17.52 6.80 -9.05
N ALA A 54 18.07 7.55 -8.09
CA ALA A 54 17.36 7.99 -6.90
C ALA A 54 16.13 8.87 -7.25
N GLU A 55 16.24 9.72 -8.27
CA GLU A 55 15.12 10.52 -8.74
C GLU A 55 14.01 9.67 -9.36
N GLN A 56 14.37 8.64 -10.15
CA GLN A 56 13.40 7.68 -10.69
C GLN A 56 12.67 6.93 -9.57
N ILE A 57 13.41 6.45 -8.56
CA ILE A 57 12.82 5.79 -7.39
C ILE A 57 11.86 6.74 -6.68
N ARG A 58 12.23 8.02 -6.51
CA ARG A 58 11.35 9.01 -5.89
C ARG A 58 10.03 9.16 -6.65
N VAL A 59 10.07 9.25 -7.97
CA VAL A 59 8.87 9.35 -8.82
C VAL A 59 8.01 8.10 -8.71
N GLU A 60 8.62 6.91 -8.71
CA GLU A 60 7.89 5.65 -8.56
C GLU A 60 7.23 5.51 -7.19
N LEU A 61 7.91 5.92 -6.11
CA LEU A 61 7.34 5.95 -4.77
C LEU A 61 6.14 6.90 -4.67
N ASP A 62 6.22 8.08 -5.29
CA ASP A 62 5.10 9.03 -5.34
C ASP A 62 3.90 8.44 -6.07
N ASN A 63 4.14 7.81 -7.23
CA ASN A 63 3.09 7.10 -7.98
C ASN A 63 2.43 6.00 -7.15
N ILE A 64 3.21 5.19 -6.42
CA ILE A 64 2.64 4.15 -5.56
C ILE A 64 1.83 4.77 -4.42
N ASN A 65 2.29 5.86 -3.79
CA ASN A 65 1.52 6.55 -2.75
C ASN A 65 0.15 7.01 -3.27
N VAL A 66 0.07 7.54 -4.49
CA VAL A 66 -1.20 7.90 -5.13
C VAL A 66 -2.10 6.69 -5.33
N LEU A 67 -1.54 5.56 -5.79
CA LEU A 67 -2.30 4.31 -5.96
C LEU A 67 -2.81 3.74 -4.62
N ILE A 68 -1.99 3.81 -3.57
CA ILE A 68 -2.38 3.40 -2.21
C ILE A 68 -3.57 4.24 -1.73
N GLN A 69 -3.50 5.56 -1.89
CA GLN A 69 -4.60 6.46 -1.51
C GLN A 69 -5.89 6.13 -2.27
N ALA A 70 -5.80 5.93 -3.58
CA ALA A 70 -6.96 5.55 -4.40
C ALA A 70 -7.57 4.21 -3.94
N GLN A 71 -6.74 3.21 -3.64
CA GLN A 71 -7.20 1.91 -3.14
C GLN A 71 -7.85 2.03 -1.75
N MET A 72 -7.28 2.84 -0.86
CA MET A 72 -7.86 3.12 0.45
C MET A 72 -9.23 3.79 0.33
N GLU A 73 -9.38 4.79 -0.55
CA GLU A 73 -10.66 5.46 -0.82
C GLU A 73 -11.71 4.48 -1.38
N GLN A 74 -11.32 3.60 -2.30
CA GLN A 74 -12.20 2.57 -2.83
C GLN A 74 -12.66 1.61 -1.73
N ASN A 75 -11.74 1.14 -0.88
CA ASN A 75 -12.07 0.28 0.25
C ASN A 75 -13.04 0.96 1.25
N LEU A 76 -12.88 2.27 1.48
CA LEU A 76 -13.82 3.05 2.30
C LEU A 76 -15.20 3.17 1.66
N ALA A 77 -15.26 3.45 0.35
CA ALA A 77 -16.51 3.54 -0.40
C ALA A 77 -17.28 2.22 -0.41
N ASP A 78 -16.59 1.09 -0.58
CA ASP A 78 -17.20 -0.25 -0.57
C ASP A 78 -17.69 -0.62 0.83
N ARG A 79 -16.93 -0.28 1.89
CA ARG A 79 -17.41 -0.40 3.28
C ARG A 79 -18.69 0.40 3.52
N ASP A 80 -18.76 1.62 3.01
CA ASP A 80 -19.93 2.49 3.20
C ASP A 80 -21.16 1.96 2.42
N ARG A 81 -20.97 1.40 1.22
CA ARG A 81 -22.03 0.65 0.49
C ARG A 81 -22.54 -0.55 1.27
N LEU A 82 -21.63 -1.33 1.88
CA LEU A 82 -22.01 -2.47 2.73
C LEU A 82 -22.81 -2.01 3.96
N ARG A 83 -22.45 -0.89 4.58
CA ARG A 83 -23.23 -0.31 5.70
C ARG A 83 -24.64 0.12 5.29
N MET A 84 -24.81 0.64 4.07
CA MET A 84 -26.14 1.00 3.56
C MET A 84 -27.01 -0.22 3.22
N THR A 85 -26.42 -1.31 2.74
CA THR A 85 -27.16 -2.53 2.38
C THR A 85 -27.55 -3.38 3.59
N VAL A 86 -26.81 -3.32 4.70
CA VAL A 86 -27.15 -4.00 5.97
C VAL A 86 -28.37 -3.37 6.68
N LYS A 87 -28.80 -2.17 6.29
CA LYS A 87 -30.04 -1.52 6.81
C LYS A 87 -31.33 -2.04 6.18
N ARG A 88 -31.39 -3.26 5.63
CA ARG A 88 -32.69 -3.91 5.44
C ARG A 88 -33.17 -4.40 6.81
N PRO A 89 -34.32 -3.93 7.33
CA PRO A 89 -34.86 -4.52 8.53
C PRO A 89 -35.14 -5.98 8.23
N ARG A 90 -34.48 -6.88 8.95
CA ARG A 90 -34.92 -8.27 9.05
C ARG A 90 -36.28 -8.23 9.75
N GLU A 91 -37.35 -8.08 8.98
CA GLU A 91 -38.66 -8.58 9.40
C GLU A 91 -38.55 -10.11 9.45
N SER A 92 -37.99 -10.60 10.54
CA SER A 92 -38.15 -11.99 10.94
C SER A 92 -38.80 -11.93 12.31
N LYS A 93 -40.12 -11.71 12.30
CA LYS A 93 -40.93 -12.06 13.46
C LYS A 93 -40.70 -13.55 13.72
N PRO A 94 -40.41 -13.98 14.96
CA PRO A 94 -40.36 -15.40 15.27
C PRO A 94 -41.75 -15.98 14.99
N VAL A 95 -41.83 -16.92 14.06
CA VAL A 95 -43.03 -17.73 13.83
C VAL A 95 -43.05 -18.76 14.95
N TYR A 96 -43.95 -18.58 15.92
CA TYR A 96 -44.28 -19.62 16.88
C TYR A 96 -45.14 -20.66 16.15
N LEU A 97 -44.63 -21.87 16.01
CA LEU A 97 -45.43 -23.04 15.62
C LEU A 97 -46.14 -23.51 16.88
N ASP A 98 -47.44 -23.24 16.98
CA ASP A 98 -48.30 -23.90 17.97
C ASP A 98 -48.36 -25.39 17.62
N THR A 99 -47.65 -26.21 18.40
CA THR A 99 -47.82 -27.65 18.38
C THR A 99 -48.86 -28.02 19.43
N GLU A 100 -50.14 -27.87 19.08
CA GLU A 100 -51.22 -28.59 19.76
C GLU A 100 -51.41 -29.95 19.07
N SER A 101 -51.06 -31.03 19.77
CA SER A 101 -51.70 -32.36 19.69
C SER A 101 -51.20 -33.26 20.82
#